data_AF-B7PUY0-F1
#
_entry.id   AF-B7PUY0-F1
#
_cell.length_a   1.000
_cell.length_b   1.000
_cell.length_c   1.000
_cell.angle_alpha   90.00
_cell.angle_beta   90.00
_cell.angle_gamma   90.00
#
_symmetry.space_group_name_H-M   'P 1'
#
loop_
_entity.id
_entity.type
_entity.pdbx_description
1 polymer ?
#
loop_
_entity_poly.entity_id
_entity_poly.type
_entity_poly.pdbx_seq_one_letter_code
_entity_poly.pdbx_strand_id
1 'polypeptide(L)'
;ARSRERDWIPTTKEEIKLLLGVWILQGIVQKPTLNSYFTQQPLLETPIFYQLFTEKRFCLLLKYLHFADNGAAVPEDMLNPRLHKIRPILEHLVEKFQQAYTPQRDICIDESLLLWKGRLGWKLYIPMKRARFGMESFRLCESASGYVWNIFVYTGKTT
;
A
#
# COMPACT_ATOMS: atom_id res chain seq x y z
N ALA A 1 16.07 -27.65 -1.17
CA ALA A 1 15.98 -26.38 -1.93
C ALA A 1 16.56 -25.23 -1.10
N ARG A 2 17.42 -24.38 -1.66
CA ARG A 2 17.96 -23.20 -0.95
C ARG A 2 16.85 -22.17 -0.76
N SER A 3 16.58 -21.77 0.48
CA SER A 3 15.55 -20.75 0.77
C SER A 3 15.96 -19.42 0.12
N ARG A 4 15.02 -18.79 -0.62
CA ARG A 4 15.22 -17.46 -1.23
C ARG A 4 15.53 -16.39 -0.19
N GLU A 5 15.12 -16.62 1.06
CA GLU A 5 15.37 -15.71 2.19
C GLU A 5 16.86 -15.55 2.51
N ARG A 6 17.68 -16.57 2.21
CA ARG A 6 19.13 -16.51 2.42
C ARG A 6 19.84 -15.54 1.48
N ASP A 7 19.14 -15.06 0.45
CA ASP A 7 19.67 -14.11 -0.53
C ASP A 7 19.27 -12.66 -0.16
N TRP A 8 18.70 -12.44 1.03
CA TRP A 8 18.38 -11.11 1.52
C TRP A 8 19.65 -10.31 1.82
N ILE A 9 19.66 -9.07 1.32
CA ILE A 9 20.62 -8.03 1.65
C ILE A 9 19.86 -6.76 2.04
N PRO A 10 20.41 -5.93 2.96
CA PRO A 10 19.80 -4.65 3.32
C PRO A 10 19.51 -3.79 2.09
N THR A 11 18.40 -3.04 2.13
CA THR A 11 17.98 -2.12 1.07
C THR A 11 18.58 -0.73 1.29
N THR A 12 18.65 0.09 0.23
CA THR A 12 19.00 1.51 0.32
C THR A 12 17.80 2.41 0.03
N LYS A 13 17.94 3.71 0.30
CA LYS A 13 16.93 4.72 -0.02
C LYS A 13 16.66 4.79 -1.53
N GLU A 14 17.71 4.69 -2.33
CA GLU A 14 17.67 4.71 -3.79
C GLU A 14 16.89 3.51 -4.31
N GLU A 15 17.13 2.34 -3.74
CA GLU A 15 16.41 1.12 -4.10
C GLU A 15 14.91 1.22 -3.77
N ILE A 16 14.55 1.78 -2.62
CA ILE A 16 13.13 2.02 -2.27
C ILE A 16 12.49 3.04 -3.22
N LYS A 17 13.19 4.09 -3.65
CA LYS A 17 12.67 5.02 -4.66
C LYS A 17 12.43 4.33 -6.00
N LEU A 18 13.33 3.44 -6.43
CA LEU A 18 13.13 2.63 -7.64
C LEU A 18 11.93 1.69 -7.49
N LEU A 19 11.73 1.08 -6.32
CA LEU A 19 10.56 0.25 -6.03
C LEU A 19 9.25 1.04 -6.18
N LEU A 20 9.19 2.26 -5.64
CA LEU A 20 8.05 3.15 -5.82
C LEU A 20 7.82 3.51 -7.30
N GLY A 21 8.90 3.82 -8.03
CA GLY A 21 8.84 4.08 -9.47
C GLY A 21 8.30 2.89 -10.27
N VAL A 22 8.70 1.67 -9.91
CA VAL A 22 8.17 0.43 -10.49
C VAL A 22 6.67 0.30 -10.22
N TRP A 23 6.19 0.57 -9.01
CA TRP A 23 4.74 0.50 -8.73
C TRP A 23 3.92 1.53 -9.52
N ILE A 24 4.43 2.75 -9.67
CA ILE A 24 3.78 3.76 -10.52
C ILE A 24 3.73 3.26 -11.96
N LEU A 25 4.83 2.72 -12.48
CA LEU A 25 4.89 2.19 -13.84
C LEU A 25 3.98 0.97 -14.04
N GLN A 26 3.86 0.09 -13.04
CA GLN A 26 2.90 -1.03 -13.06
C GLN A 26 1.45 -0.53 -13.11
N GLY A 27 1.16 0.66 -12.58
CA GLY A 27 -0.12 1.34 -12.75
C GLY A 27 -0.45 1.64 -14.21
N ILE A 28 0.56 1.95 -15.01
CA ILE A 28 0.44 2.30 -16.44
C ILE A 28 0.52 1.06 -17.33
N VAL A 29 1.55 0.24 -17.12
CA VAL A 29 1.81 -0.98 -17.89
C VAL A 29 1.28 -2.17 -17.11
N GLN A 30 0.03 -2.53 -17.32
CA GLN A 30 -0.60 -3.65 -16.61
C GLN A 30 -0.22 -5.00 -17.24
N LYS A 31 0.28 -5.93 -16.44
CA LYS A 31 0.55 -7.33 -16.82
C LYS A 31 -0.23 -8.31 -15.94
N PRO A 32 -0.54 -9.52 -16.46
CA PRO A 32 -1.46 -10.45 -15.78
C PRO A 32 -0.93 -10.98 -14.44
N THR A 33 0.39 -11.07 -14.26
CA THR A 33 1.01 -11.55 -13.02
C THR A 33 2.25 -10.74 -12.67
N LEU A 34 2.68 -10.76 -11.40
CA LEU A 34 3.91 -10.11 -10.97
C LEU A 34 5.14 -10.64 -11.71
N ASN A 35 5.18 -11.94 -12.03
CA ASN A 35 6.31 -12.56 -12.72
C ASN A 35 6.38 -12.13 -14.19
N SER A 36 5.24 -11.84 -14.81
CA SER A 36 5.17 -11.37 -16.20
C SER A 36 5.91 -10.05 -16.43
N TYR A 37 6.15 -9.25 -15.39
CA TYR A 37 6.97 -8.04 -15.48
C TYR A 37 8.45 -8.34 -15.75
N PHE A 38 8.93 -9.51 -15.36
CA PHE A 38 10.34 -9.89 -15.47
C PHE A 38 10.61 -10.89 -16.60
N THR A 39 9.62 -11.16 -17.46
CA THR A 39 9.78 -12.01 -18.65
C THR A 39 10.70 -11.36 -19.69
N GLN A 40 11.55 -12.17 -20.30
CA GLN A 40 12.40 -11.81 -21.45
C GLN A 40 11.89 -12.47 -22.75
N GLN A 41 10.65 -12.94 -22.76
CA GLN A 41 10.03 -13.43 -24.00
C GLN A 41 9.78 -12.25 -24.94
N PRO A 42 10.28 -12.25 -26.19
CA PRO A 42 10.22 -11.09 -27.08
C PRO A 42 8.81 -10.50 -27.28
N LEU A 43 7.77 -11.33 -27.24
CA LEU A 43 6.37 -10.88 -27.39
C LEU A 43 5.81 -10.16 -26.17
N LEU A 44 6.42 -10.34 -25.00
CA LEU A 44 5.88 -9.91 -23.70
C LEU A 44 6.85 -9.07 -22.88
N GLU A 45 8.10 -8.95 -23.32
CA GLU A 45 9.15 -8.28 -22.56
C GLU A 45 8.83 -6.79 -22.39
N THR A 46 9.26 -6.27 -21.26
CA THR A 46 9.20 -4.82 -21.01
C THR A 46 10.49 -4.48 -20.27
N PRO A 47 11.58 -4.18 -21.03
CA PRO A 47 12.95 -4.26 -20.54
C PRO A 47 13.24 -3.54 -19.24
N ILE A 48 12.61 -2.39 -19.05
CA ILE A 48 12.82 -1.54 -17.88
C ILE A 48 12.62 -2.28 -16.54
N PHE A 49 11.69 -3.25 -16.45
CA PHE A 49 11.44 -3.95 -15.19
C PHE A 49 12.59 -4.87 -14.78
N TYR A 50 13.11 -5.70 -15.69
CA TYR A 50 14.24 -6.58 -15.38
C TYR A 50 15.60 -5.86 -15.37
N GLN A 51 15.69 -4.67 -15.98
CA GLN A 51 16.85 -3.78 -15.86
C GLN A 51 16.93 -3.14 -14.48
N LEU A 52 15.79 -2.81 -13.86
CA LEU A 52 15.74 -2.20 -12.52
C LEU A 52 15.87 -3.22 -11.39
N PHE A 53 15.18 -4.36 -11.50
CA PHE A 53 15.22 -5.41 -10.49
C PHE A 53 15.26 -6.80 -11.13
N THR A 54 15.96 -7.73 -10.47
CA THR A 54 15.67 -9.15 -10.71
C THR A 54 14.32 -9.51 -10.07
N GLU A 55 13.57 -10.45 -10.66
CA GLU A 55 12.30 -10.95 -10.09
C GLU A 55 12.48 -11.38 -8.62
N LYS A 56 13.61 -12.05 -8.32
CA LYS A 56 13.96 -12.50 -6.98
C LYS A 56 14.13 -11.32 -6.01
N ARG A 57 14.89 -10.29 -6.39
CA ARG A 57 15.11 -9.12 -5.53
C ARG A 57 13.80 -8.37 -5.29
N PHE A 58 13.01 -8.14 -6.34
CA PHE A 58 11.70 -7.51 -6.23
C PHE A 58 10.78 -8.27 -5.26
N CYS A 59 10.68 -9.59 -5.38
CA CYS A 59 9.87 -10.40 -4.46
C CYS A 59 10.37 -10.34 -3.01
N LEU A 60 11.69 -10.30 -2.79
CA LEU A 60 12.27 -10.18 -1.46
C LEU A 60 11.96 -8.81 -0.84
N LEU A 61 12.07 -7.73 -1.62
CA LEU A 61 11.70 -6.38 -1.17
C LEU A 61 10.22 -6.32 -0.79
N LEU A 62 9.32 -6.87 -1.60
CA LEU A 62 7.89 -6.94 -1.27
C LEU A 62 7.62 -7.73 0.00
N LYS A 63 8.38 -8.80 0.25
CA LYS A 63 8.19 -9.68 1.41
C LYS A 63 8.63 -9.03 2.72
N TYR A 64 9.72 -8.26 2.69
CA TYR A 64 10.35 -7.68 3.89
C TYR A 64 10.12 -6.18 4.05
N LEU A 65 9.22 -5.59 3.25
CA LEU A 65 8.84 -4.19 3.43
C LEU A 65 8.04 -4.02 4.73
N HIS A 66 8.60 -3.25 5.66
CA HIS A 66 8.00 -2.94 6.95
C HIS A 66 8.07 -1.44 7.23
N PHE A 67 7.05 -0.91 7.89
CA PHE A 67 6.96 0.51 8.27
C PHE A 67 6.97 0.73 9.78
N ALA A 68 7.04 -0.34 10.55
CA ALA A 68 7.10 -0.32 12.01
C ALA A 68 8.14 -1.33 12.50
N ASP A 69 8.74 -1.03 13.65
CA ASP A 69 9.61 -1.97 14.35
C ASP A 69 8.76 -3.05 15.03
N ASN A 70 8.98 -4.32 14.67
CA ASN A 70 8.27 -5.45 15.27
C ASN A 70 8.79 -5.80 16.68
N GLY A 71 9.94 -5.27 17.10
CA GLY A 71 10.46 -5.42 18.46
C GLY A 71 9.91 -4.39 19.45
N ALA A 72 9.30 -3.31 18.95
CA ALA A 72 8.69 -2.29 19.79
C ALA A 72 7.34 -2.74 20.35
N ALA A 73 7.07 -2.41 21.62
CA ALA A 73 5.76 -2.62 22.21
C ALA A 73 4.72 -1.68 21.58
N VAL A 74 3.51 -2.20 21.37
CA VAL A 74 2.36 -1.37 20.97
C VAL A 74 1.83 -0.68 22.24
N PRO A 75 1.75 0.67 22.27
CA PRO A 75 1.22 1.38 23.43
C PRO A 75 -0.22 0.95 23.74
N GLU A 76 -0.56 0.80 25.02
CA GLU A 76 -1.89 0.35 25.45
C GLU A 76 -2.99 1.37 25.15
N ASP A 77 -2.64 2.66 25.19
CA ASP A 77 -3.50 3.81 24.88
C ASP A 77 -3.60 4.09 23.37
N MET A 78 -2.93 3.29 22.54
CA MET A 78 -2.93 3.47 21.09
C MET A 78 -4.33 3.27 20.51
N LEU A 79 -4.94 4.36 20.02
CA LEU A 79 -6.17 4.29 19.23
C LEU A 79 -5.95 3.42 17.99
N ASN A 80 -6.81 2.43 17.71
CA ASN A 80 -6.66 1.50 16.59
C ASN A 80 -5.31 0.73 16.58
N PRO A 81 -5.00 -0.09 17.60
CA PRO A 81 -3.71 -0.79 17.71
C PRO A 81 -3.51 -1.82 16.57
N ARG A 82 -4.59 -2.21 15.88
CA ARG A 82 -4.56 -3.09 14.71
C ARG A 82 -3.81 -2.49 13.52
N LEU A 83 -3.62 -1.17 13.49
CA LEU A 83 -2.92 -0.45 12.41
C LEU A 83 -1.45 -0.16 12.72
N HIS A 84 -0.91 -0.56 13.89
CA HIS A 84 0.46 -0.21 14.30
C HIS A 84 1.52 -0.45 13.22
N LYS A 85 1.39 -1.53 12.43
CA LYS A 85 2.35 -1.88 11.36
C LYS A 85 2.41 -0.90 10.19
N ILE A 86 1.33 -0.16 9.95
CA ILE A 86 1.21 0.79 8.84
C ILE A 86 0.96 2.22 9.31
N ARG A 87 0.78 2.44 10.61
CA ARG A 87 0.52 3.75 11.19
C ARG A 87 1.58 4.79 10.83
N PRO A 88 2.90 4.52 10.94
CA PRO A 88 3.91 5.54 10.65
C PRO A 88 3.82 6.08 9.22
N ILE A 89 3.56 5.20 8.23
CA ILE A 89 3.40 5.63 6.84
C ILE A 89 2.03 6.29 6.60
N LEU A 90 0.96 5.82 7.24
CA LEU A 90 -0.37 6.41 7.09
C LEU A 90 -0.40 7.85 7.65
N GLU A 91 0.13 8.07 8.85
CA GLU A 91 0.20 9.39 9.48
C GLU A 91 1.09 10.33 8.67
N HIS A 92 2.24 9.85 8.19
CA HIS A 92 3.11 10.64 7.33
C HIS A 92 2.42 11.07 6.04
N LEU A 93 1.65 10.17 5.40
CA LEU A 93 0.91 10.50 4.18
C LEU A 93 -0.21 11.51 4.45
N VAL A 94 -1.00 11.32 5.50
CA VAL A 94 -2.08 12.26 5.89
C VAL A 94 -1.49 13.64 6.19
N GLU A 95 -0.40 13.70 6.96
CA GLU A 95 0.30 14.97 7.24
C GLU A 95 0.71 15.68 5.94
N LYS A 96 1.28 14.95 4.97
CA LYS A 96 1.66 15.52 3.67
C LYS A 96 0.48 15.96 2.83
N PHE A 97 -0.64 15.25 2.88
CA PHE A 97 -1.86 15.67 2.18
C PHE A 97 -2.40 16.97 2.74
N GLN A 98 -2.44 17.09 4.07
CA GLN A 98 -2.92 18.31 4.74
C GLN A 98 -2.00 19.50 4.52
N GLN A 99 -0.68 19.29 4.46
CA GLN A 99 0.30 20.34 4.17
C GLN A 99 0.28 20.81 2.71
N ALA A 100 0.01 19.91 1.77
CA ALA A 100 0.08 20.20 0.34
C ALA A 100 -1.13 20.99 -0.16
N TYR A 101 -2.27 20.94 0.53
CA TYR A 101 -3.51 21.54 0.05
C TYR A 101 -4.43 21.96 1.19
N THR A 102 -4.97 23.19 1.10
CA THR A 102 -6.05 23.68 1.98
C THR A 102 -7.38 23.57 1.23
N PRO A 103 -8.33 22.72 1.69
CA PRO A 103 -9.63 22.57 1.04
C PRO A 103 -10.43 23.87 1.04
N GLN A 104 -11.24 24.06 0.00
CA GLN A 104 -12.28 25.08 -0.03
C GLN A 104 -13.44 24.73 0.92
N ARG A 105 -14.50 25.56 0.87
CA ARG A 105 -15.67 25.44 1.75
C ARG A 105 -16.35 24.07 1.68
N ASP A 106 -16.47 23.50 0.48
CA ASP A 106 -17.33 22.36 0.23
C ASP A 106 -16.52 21.05 0.28
N ILE A 107 -16.74 20.27 1.33
CA ILE A 107 -16.07 18.98 1.57
C ILE A 107 -17.06 17.81 1.55
N CYS A 108 -16.57 16.63 1.21
CA CYS A 108 -17.32 15.38 1.18
C CYS A 108 -16.61 14.34 2.06
N ILE A 109 -17.38 13.57 2.81
CA ILE A 109 -16.91 12.42 3.59
C ILE A 109 -17.68 11.20 3.10
N ASP A 110 -16.96 10.17 2.66
CA ASP A 110 -17.56 8.95 2.13
C ASP A 110 -16.67 7.72 2.38
N GLU A 111 -17.25 6.52 2.27
CA GLU A 111 -16.57 5.26 2.52
C GLU A 111 -15.97 4.64 1.26
N SER A 112 -14.66 4.39 1.30
CA SER A 112 -13.93 3.63 0.30
C SER A 112 -13.65 2.21 0.79
N LEU A 113 -13.89 1.21 -0.06
CA LEU A 113 -13.56 -0.18 0.24
C LEU A 113 -12.40 -0.66 -0.64
N LEU A 114 -11.23 -0.84 -0.04
CA LEU A 114 -10.04 -1.38 -0.70
C LEU A 114 -10.13 -2.92 -0.75
N LEU A 115 -10.24 -3.49 -1.95
CA LEU A 115 -10.34 -4.93 -2.17
C LEU A 115 -9.18 -5.66 -1.48
N TRP A 116 -9.51 -6.59 -0.59
CA TRP A 116 -8.53 -7.46 0.06
C TRP A 116 -9.10 -8.85 0.25
N LYS A 117 -8.48 -9.86 -0.37
CA LYS A 117 -8.92 -11.26 -0.25
C LYS A 117 -8.12 -12.08 0.76
N GLY A 118 -7.02 -11.53 1.28
CA GLY A 118 -6.14 -12.20 2.24
C GLY A 118 -6.77 -12.42 3.62
N ARG A 119 -5.97 -13.03 4.51
CA ARG A 119 -6.29 -13.18 5.94
C ARG A 119 -6.03 -11.85 6.64
N LEU A 120 -7.09 -11.22 7.12
CA LEU A 120 -7.04 -9.98 7.88
C LEU A 120 -8.21 -9.97 8.85
N GLY A 121 -7.94 -9.81 10.14
CA GLY A 121 -8.94 -9.99 11.21
C GLY A 121 -10.06 -8.94 11.23
N TRP A 122 -9.89 -7.84 10.51
CA TRP A 122 -10.84 -6.73 10.42
C TRP A 122 -11.31 -6.44 8.99
N LYS A 123 -11.12 -7.41 8.08
CA LYS A 123 -11.69 -7.35 6.73
C LYS A 123 -13.21 -7.34 6.83
N LEU A 124 -13.84 -6.43 6.11
CA LEU A 124 -15.29 -6.32 6.03
C LEU A 124 -15.86 -7.02 4.80
N TYR A 125 -17.12 -7.45 4.94
CA TYR A 125 -17.95 -7.95 3.85
C TYR A 125 -19.12 -6.99 3.63
N ILE A 126 -19.16 -6.33 2.47
CA ILE A 126 -20.22 -5.39 2.08
C ILE A 126 -20.87 -5.90 0.78
N PRO A 127 -22.03 -6.60 0.85
CA PRO A 127 -22.62 -7.28 -0.30
C PRO A 127 -22.90 -6.37 -1.50
N MET A 128 -23.26 -5.11 -1.22
CA MET A 128 -23.67 -4.13 -2.24
C MET A 128 -22.48 -3.49 -2.98
N LYS A 129 -21.25 -3.59 -2.45
CA LYS A 129 -20.06 -3.03 -3.12
C LYS A 129 -19.49 -4.02 -4.15
N ARG A 130 -18.94 -3.49 -5.26
CA ARG A 130 -18.30 -4.28 -6.33
C ARG A 130 -17.19 -5.18 -5.76
N ALA A 131 -16.32 -4.60 -4.95
CA ALA A 131 -15.39 -5.37 -4.12
C ALA A 131 -16.14 -5.79 -2.85
N ARG A 132 -16.70 -7.00 -2.80
CA ARG A 132 -17.50 -7.41 -1.63
C ARG A 132 -16.68 -7.58 -0.35
N PHE A 133 -15.38 -7.81 -0.46
CA PHE A 133 -14.48 -8.04 0.67
C PHE A 133 -13.33 -7.05 0.67
N GLY A 134 -13.06 -6.37 1.79
CA GLY A 134 -11.99 -5.38 1.80
C GLY A 134 -11.70 -4.73 3.14
N MET A 135 -10.77 -3.78 3.08
CA MET A 135 -10.45 -2.83 4.14
C MET A 135 -11.26 -1.56 3.88
N GLU A 136 -12.12 -1.18 4.83
CA GLU A 136 -12.89 0.04 4.71
C GLU A 136 -12.11 1.22 5.28
N SER A 137 -12.19 2.35 4.58
CA SER A 137 -11.71 3.63 5.07
C SER A 137 -12.66 4.74 4.72
N PHE A 138 -12.79 5.70 5.62
CA PHE A 138 -13.49 6.96 5.41
C PHE A 138 -12.48 7.96 4.87
N ARG A 139 -12.85 8.69 3.83
CA ARG A 139 -11.99 9.71 3.22
C ARG A 139 -12.67 11.06 3.29
N LEU A 140 -11.96 12.06 3.78
CA LEU A 140 -12.38 13.46 3.67
C LEU A 140 -11.75 14.01 2.40
N CYS A 141 -12.60 14.41 1.46
CA CYS A 141 -12.20 14.95 0.17
C CYS A 141 -12.77 16.35 -0.05
N GLU A 142 -12.05 17.19 -0.79
CA GLU A 142 -12.66 18.41 -1.34
C GLU A 142 -13.62 18.06 -2.48
N SER A 143 -14.80 18.66 -2.48
CA SER A 143 -15.86 18.35 -3.45
C SER A 143 -15.52 18.75 -4.89
N ALA A 144 -14.76 19.84 -5.08
CA ALA A 144 -14.46 20.38 -6.41
C ALA A 144 -13.33 19.60 -7.12
N SER A 145 -12.23 19.31 -6.42
CA SER A 145 -11.07 18.62 -7.01
C SER A 145 -11.04 17.11 -6.78
N GLY A 146 -11.80 16.60 -5.80
CA GLY A 146 -11.67 15.22 -5.33
C GLY A 146 -10.38 14.97 -4.53
N TYR A 147 -9.66 16.03 -4.13
CA TYR A 147 -8.43 15.91 -3.36
C TYR A 147 -8.68 15.26 -2.00
N VAL A 148 -7.94 14.19 -1.68
CA VAL A 148 -8.05 13.51 -0.39
C VAL A 148 -7.23 14.28 0.65
N TRP A 149 -7.91 14.88 1.62
CA TRP A 149 -7.29 15.64 2.69
C TRP A 149 -7.02 14.80 3.95
N ASN A 150 -7.90 13.84 4.26
CA ASN A 150 -7.71 12.92 5.39
C ASN A 150 -8.24 11.51 5.07
N ILE A 151 -7.67 10.50 5.73
CA ILE A 151 -8.06 9.10 5.62
C ILE A 151 -8.16 8.50 7.03
N PHE A 152 -9.31 7.91 7.34
CA PHE A 152 -9.54 7.17 8.57
C PHE A 152 -9.84 5.71 8.24
N VAL A 153 -8.99 4.78 8.70
CA VAL A 153 -9.12 3.35 8.39
C VAL A 153 -9.95 2.66 9.48
N TYR A 154 -11.01 1.97 9.06
CA TYR A 154 -11.87 1.23 9.98
C TYR A 154 -11.31 -0.17 10.26
N THR A 155 -11.14 -0.51 11.54
CA THR A 155 -10.62 -1.83 11.96
C THR A 155 -11.56 -2.64 12.85
N GLY A 156 -12.84 -2.27 12.88
CA GLY A 156 -13.90 -2.99 13.59
C GLY A 156 -14.46 -2.21 14.79
N LYS A 157 -15.00 -2.92 15.77
CA LYS A 157 -15.70 -2.31 16.93
C LYS A 157 -14.81 -1.48 17.86
N THR A 158 -13.50 -1.71 17.82
CA THR A 158 -12.51 -1.01 18.67
C THR A 158 -11.87 0.17 17.95
N THR A 159 -12.55 0.71 16.95
CA THR A 159 -12.07 1.79 16.09
C THR A 159 -12.47 3.15 16.60
#